data_AF-A0A8T6PJW6-F1
#
_entry.id   AF-A0A8T6PJW6-F1
#
_cell.length_a   1.000
_cell.length_b   1.000
_cell.length_c   1.000
_cell.angle_alpha   90.00
_cell.angle_beta   90.00
_cell.angle_gamma   90.00
#
_symmetry.space_group_name_H-M   'P 1'
#
loop_
_entity.id
_entity.type
_entity.pdbx_description
1 polymer ?
#
loop_
_entity_poly.entity_id
_entity_poly.type
_entity_poly.pdbx_seq_one_letter_code
_entity_poly.pdbx_strand_id
1 'polypeptide(L)'
;ILMTDQSKNDNINTNQPPESNEGDWNYQPASDGAIQIPVRVKAKESTSPEDSFEQLRDEDEVVREYEERYYGPRQREGDPYGQGAYPEGELPPRKSKQSWQSYWDTARDFRVPSSHRYASRANPHYVEDGERLWAMLAHASALLTVIALFSSGVGVLFTLLIPLGIYLVYRRRSEFVAHHALQAFTMQTVCTIGVFVIAVIGTLALVAGILVAAIFSIILIGIPFLVVFALLIPVVWILAALTPFVMLIYSMIAANAAWGGRNYRYPYVADWVDDQLLGGRPRATVA
;
A
#
# COMPACT_ATOMS: atom_id res chain seq x y z
N ILE A 1 1.54 61.67 54.67
CA ILE A 1 0.22 61.88 54.03
C ILE A 1 -0.17 60.52 53.43
N LEU A 2 -0.74 59.65 54.28
CA LEU A 2 -2.05 59.00 54.20
C LEU A 2 -2.08 57.80 53.21
N MET A 3 -2.14 56.52 53.66
CA MET A 3 -3.32 55.72 54.09
C MET A 3 -4.38 55.61 52.98
N THR A 4 -4.94 54.49 52.52
CA THR A 4 -5.40 53.16 53.06
C THR A 4 -5.75 52.28 51.83
N ASP A 5 -5.52 50.96 51.71
CA ASP A 5 -6.05 49.75 52.40
C ASP A 5 -7.33 49.11 51.75
N GLN A 6 -7.35 47.76 51.77
CA GLN A 6 -8.47 46.78 51.62
C GLN A 6 -9.03 46.47 50.21
N SER A 7 -9.51 45.27 49.85
CA SER A 7 -9.56 43.85 50.31
C SER A 7 -10.29 43.11 49.14
N LYS A 8 -10.14 41.82 48.78
CA LYS A 8 -10.60 40.57 49.40
C LYS A 8 -10.69 39.55 48.23
N ASN A 9 -9.87 38.49 48.22
CA ASN A 9 -10.23 37.07 48.43
C ASN A 9 -11.39 36.49 47.59
N ASP A 10 -11.13 35.42 46.81
CA ASP A 10 -11.68 34.07 47.11
C ASP A 10 -11.18 32.95 46.15
N ASN A 11 -10.72 31.87 46.79
CA ASN A 11 -10.55 30.46 46.40
C ASN A 11 -11.19 29.96 45.10
N ILE A 12 -10.41 29.26 44.24
CA ILE A 12 -10.89 28.04 43.54
C ILE A 12 -9.81 26.94 43.52
N ASN A 13 -10.31 25.78 43.92
CA ASN A 13 -9.78 24.46 44.21
C ASN A 13 -8.99 23.76 43.08
N THR A 14 -7.97 22.99 43.47
CA THR A 14 -7.26 21.97 42.68
C THR A 14 -8.09 20.67 42.59
N ASN A 15 -8.16 20.01 41.41
CA ASN A 15 -7.90 18.56 41.23
C ASN A 15 -8.46 17.97 39.91
N GLN A 16 -7.57 17.23 39.23
CA GLN A 16 -7.73 16.08 38.32
C GLN A 16 -8.22 16.24 36.86
N PRO A 17 -7.48 15.64 35.88
CA PRO A 17 -7.94 15.47 34.50
C PRO A 17 -8.70 14.13 34.31
N PRO A 18 -9.64 14.05 33.35
CA PRO A 18 -10.38 12.81 33.07
C PRO A 18 -9.63 11.88 32.11
N GLU A 19 -9.75 10.58 32.39
CA GLU A 19 -9.32 9.47 31.54
C GLU A 19 -10.15 9.38 30.25
N SER A 20 -9.47 9.05 29.15
CA SER A 20 -10.06 8.70 27.85
C SER A 20 -10.38 7.22 27.77
N ASN A 21 -11.55 6.85 27.26
CA ASN A 21 -11.80 5.50 26.73
C ASN A 21 -12.62 5.60 25.43
N GLU A 22 -12.06 5.09 24.34
CA GLU A 22 -12.71 4.97 23.03
C GLU A 22 -13.62 3.74 23.00
N GLY A 23 -14.80 3.91 22.41
CA GLY A 23 -15.64 2.83 21.90
C GLY A 23 -16.55 3.41 20.83
N ASP A 24 -16.31 3.05 19.56
CA ASP A 24 -17.04 3.60 18.42
C ASP A 24 -18.33 2.82 18.14
N TRP A 25 -19.37 3.57 17.81
CA TRP A 25 -20.76 3.16 17.66
C TRP A 25 -21.16 3.33 16.20
N ASN A 26 -21.86 2.35 15.62
CA ASN A 26 -22.54 2.57 14.34
C ASN A 26 -24.04 2.74 14.55
N TYR A 27 -24.56 3.79 13.93
CA TYR A 27 -25.74 4.53 14.34
C TYR A 27 -26.50 4.97 13.10
N GLN A 28 -27.80 4.76 13.07
CA GLN A 28 -28.68 5.42 12.11
C GLN A 28 -29.71 6.25 12.88
N PRO A 29 -29.72 7.58 12.69
CA PRO A 29 -30.57 8.46 13.46
C PRO A 29 -32.02 8.35 13.00
N ALA A 30 -32.94 8.34 13.98
CA ALA A 30 -34.36 8.50 13.71
C ALA A 30 -34.65 9.93 13.24
N SER A 31 -35.69 10.08 12.40
CA SER A 31 -36.04 11.31 11.68
C SER A 31 -36.56 12.48 12.55
N ASP A 32 -36.50 12.36 13.87
CA ASP A 32 -36.94 13.32 14.89
C ASP A 32 -35.80 13.82 15.80
N GLY A 33 -34.55 13.41 15.53
CA GLY A 33 -33.38 13.75 16.35
C GLY A 33 -33.22 12.87 17.59
N ALA A 34 -34.05 11.82 17.76
CA ALA A 34 -33.91 10.87 18.85
C ALA A 34 -32.98 9.70 18.50
N ILE A 35 -32.24 9.27 19.52
CA ILE A 35 -31.24 8.20 19.51
C ILE A 35 -31.92 6.90 19.93
N GLN A 36 -32.04 5.90 19.04
CA GLN A 36 -32.57 4.57 19.40
C GLN A 36 -31.43 3.63 19.82
N ILE A 37 -31.50 3.10 21.04
CA ILE A 37 -30.62 2.04 21.54
C ILE A 37 -31.28 0.68 21.21
N PRO A 38 -30.65 -0.23 20.46
CA PRO A 38 -31.20 -1.57 20.25
C PRO A 38 -31.07 -2.39 21.55
N VAL A 39 -32.14 -2.37 22.36
CA VAL A 39 -32.27 -3.24 23.54
C VAL A 39 -32.96 -4.54 23.13
N ARG A 40 -32.20 -5.63 23.33
CA ARG A 40 -32.62 -7.03 23.50
C ARG A 40 -33.04 -7.85 22.27
N VAL A 41 -32.07 -8.69 21.86
CA VAL A 41 -32.30 -10.13 21.70
C VAL A 41 -33.19 -10.63 22.84
N LYS A 42 -34.27 -11.34 22.51
CA LYS A 42 -35.09 -12.06 23.47
C LYS A 42 -34.22 -13.07 24.21
N ALA A 43 -33.68 -12.67 25.35
CA ALA A 43 -33.21 -13.62 26.35
C ALA A 43 -34.42 -14.45 26.76
N LYS A 44 -34.37 -15.77 26.53
CA LYS A 44 -35.21 -16.70 27.29
C LYS A 44 -34.91 -16.43 28.76
N GLU A 45 -35.95 -16.15 29.51
CA GLU A 45 -35.90 -16.03 30.96
C GLU A 45 -35.57 -17.41 31.51
N SER A 46 -34.28 -17.69 31.73
CA SER A 46 -33.82 -18.87 32.46
C SER A 46 -33.84 -18.55 33.94
N THR A 47 -34.83 -19.11 34.63
CA THR A 47 -34.98 -19.06 36.07
C THR A 47 -34.13 -20.15 36.72
N SER A 48 -32.80 -20.03 36.72
CA SER A 48 -31.94 -20.77 37.67
C SER A 48 -30.47 -20.32 37.60
N PRO A 49 -29.79 -20.10 38.74
CA PRO A 49 -28.34 -19.88 38.80
C PRO A 49 -27.48 -21.06 38.29
N GLU A 50 -28.06 -22.24 38.06
CA GLU A 50 -27.35 -23.40 37.50
C GLU A 50 -27.15 -23.31 35.97
N ASP A 51 -27.99 -22.56 35.25
CA ASP A 51 -27.98 -22.50 33.77
C ASP A 51 -26.80 -21.71 33.19
N SER A 52 -26.21 -20.79 33.96
CA SER A 52 -25.10 -19.96 33.49
C SER A 52 -23.76 -20.70 33.44
N PHE A 53 -23.59 -21.76 34.24
CA PHE A 53 -22.38 -22.60 34.20
C PHE A 53 -22.40 -23.62 33.07
N GLU A 54 -23.58 -24.07 32.62
CA GLU A 54 -23.68 -24.93 31.42
C GLU A 54 -23.40 -24.13 30.14
N GLN A 55 -23.85 -22.87 30.08
CA GLN A 55 -23.68 -22.04 28.88
C GLN A 55 -22.21 -21.70 28.58
N LEU A 56 -21.36 -21.55 29.60
CA LEU A 56 -19.91 -21.39 29.44
C LEU A 56 -19.21 -22.69 29.01
N ARG A 57 -19.78 -23.84 29.35
CA ARG A 57 -19.25 -25.16 28.97
C ARG A 57 -19.44 -25.42 27.48
N ASP A 58 -20.56 -24.94 26.92
CA ASP A 58 -20.87 -25.07 25.49
C ASP A 58 -19.96 -24.20 24.60
N GLU A 59 -19.51 -23.02 25.06
CA GLU A 59 -18.63 -22.16 24.25
C GLU A 59 -17.24 -22.77 24.05
N ASP A 60 -16.64 -23.34 25.10
CA ASP A 60 -15.34 -24.02 25.03
C ASP A 60 -15.41 -25.29 24.17
N GLU A 61 -16.55 -25.98 24.16
CA GLU A 61 -16.78 -27.16 23.33
C GLU A 61 -16.91 -26.78 21.84
N VAL A 62 -17.59 -25.67 21.53
CA VAL A 62 -17.71 -25.16 20.15
C VAL A 62 -16.36 -24.70 19.60
N VAL A 63 -15.55 -24.02 20.41
CA VAL A 63 -14.19 -23.61 20.01
C VAL A 63 -13.30 -24.83 19.81
N ARG A 64 -13.38 -25.83 20.69
CA ARG A 64 -12.61 -27.07 20.60
C ARG A 64 -13.00 -27.93 19.39
N GLU A 65 -14.29 -28.05 19.09
CA GLU A 65 -14.77 -28.71 17.88
C GLU A 65 -14.28 -27.99 16.62
N TYR A 66 -14.25 -26.64 16.64
CA TYR A 66 -13.73 -25.84 15.52
C TYR A 66 -12.22 -26.02 15.34
N GLU A 67 -11.45 -26.06 16.43
CA GLU A 67 -10.01 -26.28 16.38
C GLU A 67 -9.64 -27.71 15.95
N GLU A 68 -10.31 -28.74 16.44
CA GLU A 68 -10.09 -30.13 16.01
C GLU A 68 -10.46 -30.33 14.53
N ARG A 69 -11.49 -29.63 14.05
CA ARG A 69 -11.96 -29.71 12.65
C ARG A 69 -11.00 -29.04 11.66
N TYR A 70 -10.30 -27.98 12.07
CA TYR A 70 -9.45 -27.20 11.17
C TYR A 70 -7.95 -27.40 11.37
N TYR A 71 -7.48 -27.73 12.57
CA TYR A 71 -6.07 -27.87 12.89
C TYR A 71 -5.65 -29.30 13.25
N GLY A 72 -6.61 -30.22 13.36
CA GLY A 72 -6.39 -31.62 13.70
C GLY A 72 -6.01 -31.82 15.19
N PRO A 73 -6.12 -33.06 15.69
CA PRO A 73 -5.89 -33.36 17.10
C PRO A 73 -4.42 -33.08 17.46
N ARG A 74 -4.20 -32.11 18.37
CA ARG A 74 -2.86 -31.89 18.95
C ARG A 74 -2.52 -33.09 19.82
N GLN A 75 -1.64 -33.97 19.33
CA GLN A 75 -1.08 -35.05 20.13
C GLN A 75 -0.27 -34.46 21.30
N ARG A 76 -0.84 -34.52 22.50
CA ARG A 76 -0.08 -34.39 23.74
C ARG A 76 0.66 -35.70 24.00
N GLU A 77 1.96 -35.62 23.83
CA GLU A 77 2.98 -36.11 24.76
C GLU A 77 2.91 -37.59 25.16
N GLY A 78 3.76 -38.37 24.49
CA GLY A 78 4.24 -39.65 25.00
C GLY A 78 4.51 -40.67 23.91
N ASP A 79 5.69 -40.64 23.27
CA ASP A 79 6.32 -41.89 22.82
C ASP A 79 7.85 -41.75 22.67
N PRO A 80 8.65 -42.64 23.28
CA PRO A 80 10.10 -42.65 23.23
C PRO A 80 10.62 -43.59 22.12
N TYR A 81 11.67 -43.18 21.42
CA TYR A 81 12.40 -43.88 20.35
C TYR A 81 11.76 -43.94 18.96
N GLY A 82 12.47 -43.41 17.95
CA GLY A 82 12.13 -43.72 16.55
C GLY A 82 12.78 -42.85 15.48
N GLN A 83 14.08 -42.59 15.55
CA GLN A 83 14.84 -42.05 14.42
C GLN A 83 14.97 -43.16 13.36
N GLY A 84 14.34 -43.01 12.18
CA GLY A 84 14.49 -44.01 11.12
C GLY A 84 13.72 -43.75 9.83
N ALA A 85 14.48 -43.46 8.77
CA ALA A 85 14.23 -43.76 7.35
C ALA A 85 12.96 -43.21 6.68
N TYR A 86 13.18 -42.27 5.75
CA TYR A 86 12.24 -41.94 4.68
C TYR A 86 11.91 -43.19 3.84
N PRO A 87 10.62 -43.57 3.67
CA PRO A 87 10.21 -44.52 2.66
C PRO A 87 10.19 -43.82 1.31
N GLU A 88 11.06 -44.29 0.44
CA GLU A 88 11.11 -44.07 -1.00
C GLU A 88 9.74 -44.42 -1.63
N GLY A 89 9.01 -43.45 -2.17
CA GLY A 89 7.83 -43.76 -2.98
C GLY A 89 6.63 -42.82 -2.99
N GLU A 90 6.79 -41.49 -2.95
CA GLU A 90 5.75 -40.59 -3.47
C GLU A 90 6.38 -39.50 -4.32
N LEU A 91 6.20 -39.62 -5.65
CA LEU A 91 6.52 -38.56 -6.59
C LEU A 91 5.72 -37.30 -6.20
N PRO A 92 6.33 -36.10 -6.23
CA PRO A 92 5.65 -34.87 -5.83
C PRO A 92 4.36 -34.71 -6.65
N PRO A 93 3.27 -34.19 -6.04
CA PRO A 93 1.98 -34.10 -6.69
C PRO A 93 2.14 -33.37 -8.03
N ARG A 94 1.72 -34.06 -9.09
CA ARG A 94 1.73 -33.58 -10.46
C ARG A 94 0.97 -32.25 -10.47
N LYS A 95 1.71 -31.13 -10.60
CA LYS A 95 1.19 -29.75 -10.62
C LYS A 95 0.02 -29.67 -11.61
N SER A 96 -1.20 -29.86 -11.10
CA SER A 96 -2.41 -29.73 -11.89
C SER A 96 -2.60 -28.26 -12.22
N LYS A 97 -3.32 -27.98 -13.30
CA LYS A 97 -3.52 -26.65 -13.92
C LYS A 97 -4.22 -25.60 -13.02
N GLN A 98 -4.36 -25.87 -11.73
CA GLN A 98 -5.00 -25.04 -10.70
C GLN A 98 -4.07 -23.93 -10.16
N SER A 99 -2.81 -23.88 -10.62
CA SER A 99 -1.80 -22.92 -10.17
C SER A 99 -1.96 -21.51 -10.75
N TRP A 100 -2.61 -21.33 -11.91
CA TRP A 100 -2.79 -19.99 -12.49
C TRP A 100 -3.84 -19.15 -11.73
N GLN A 101 -4.95 -19.76 -11.31
CA GLN A 101 -5.96 -19.07 -10.50
C GLN A 101 -5.40 -18.72 -9.12
N SER A 102 -4.68 -19.64 -8.48
CA SER A 102 -3.92 -19.35 -7.26
C SER A 102 -2.93 -18.21 -7.44
N TYR A 103 -2.21 -18.12 -8.57
CA TYR A 103 -1.29 -17.01 -8.80
C TYR A 103 -2.01 -15.65 -8.87
N TRP A 104 -3.19 -15.60 -9.50
CA TRP A 104 -4.02 -14.39 -9.57
C TRP A 104 -4.76 -14.09 -8.27
N ASP A 105 -5.13 -15.10 -7.48
CA ASP A 105 -5.68 -14.93 -6.13
C ASP A 105 -4.59 -14.40 -5.19
N THR A 106 -3.38 -14.97 -5.24
CA THR A 106 -2.22 -14.48 -4.50
C THR A 106 -1.79 -13.09 -4.97
N ALA A 107 -1.86 -12.76 -6.27
CA ALA A 107 -1.57 -11.41 -6.75
C ALA A 107 -2.66 -10.39 -6.38
N ARG A 108 -3.93 -10.82 -6.34
CA ARG A 108 -5.06 -9.99 -5.87
C ARG A 108 -5.01 -9.75 -4.37
N ASP A 109 -4.59 -10.76 -3.61
CA ASP A 109 -4.46 -10.72 -2.16
C ASP A 109 -3.00 -10.55 -1.72
N PHE A 110 -2.13 -10.05 -2.62
CA PHE A 110 -0.75 -9.70 -2.30
C PHE A 110 -0.77 -8.46 -1.42
N ARG A 111 -1.04 -8.69 -0.13
CA ARG A 111 -0.81 -7.73 0.93
C ARG A 111 0.69 -7.69 1.06
N VAL A 112 1.32 -6.68 0.46
CA VAL A 112 2.71 -6.35 0.75
C VAL A 112 2.82 -6.35 2.28
N PRO A 113 3.70 -7.16 2.90
CA PRO A 113 3.82 -7.23 4.35
C PRO A 113 3.91 -5.80 4.85
N SER A 114 2.93 -5.39 5.65
CA SER A 114 2.93 -4.04 6.20
C SER A 114 4.22 -3.95 7.00
N SER A 115 5.15 -3.07 6.57
CA SER A 115 6.23 -2.71 7.47
C SER A 115 5.55 -2.30 8.77
N HIS A 116 5.91 -2.94 9.90
CA HIS A 116 5.14 -2.90 11.15
C HIS A 116 4.74 -1.49 11.63
N ARG A 117 5.43 -0.44 11.16
CA ARG A 117 5.10 0.98 11.41
C ARG A 117 3.80 1.47 10.79
N TYR A 118 3.31 0.82 9.73
CA TYR A 118 2.14 1.28 8.97
C TYR A 118 0.89 0.45 9.21
N ALA A 119 0.97 -0.66 9.94
CA ALA A 119 -0.22 -1.43 10.32
C ALA A 119 -1.28 -0.54 11.01
N SER A 120 -0.85 0.48 11.76
CA SER A 120 -1.74 1.44 12.44
C SER A 120 -2.40 2.47 11.52
N ARG A 121 -1.90 2.68 10.29
CA ARG A 121 -2.51 3.54 9.24
C ARG A 121 -3.07 2.72 8.06
N ALA A 122 -2.93 1.39 8.10
CA ALA A 122 -2.98 0.52 6.93
C ALA A 122 -4.35 0.42 6.25
N ASN A 123 -5.43 0.77 6.92
CA ASN A 123 -6.73 0.98 6.30
C ASN A 123 -7.48 2.00 7.16
N PRO A 124 -7.84 3.17 6.63
CA PRO A 124 -8.91 3.95 7.24
C PRO A 124 -10.10 2.99 7.42
N HIS A 125 -10.61 2.87 8.65
CA HIS A 125 -11.73 1.96 8.96
C HIS A 125 -12.97 2.26 8.10
N TYR A 126 -13.00 3.43 7.45
CA TYR A 126 -13.85 3.73 6.31
C TYR A 126 -13.15 4.71 5.36
N VAL A 127 -12.97 4.35 4.08
CA VAL A 127 -12.56 5.27 3.01
C VAL A 127 -13.82 5.66 2.25
N GLU A 128 -14.11 6.95 2.16
CA GLU A 128 -15.29 7.46 1.45
C GLU A 128 -15.19 7.19 -0.06
N ASP A 129 -16.31 6.98 -0.74
CA ASP A 129 -16.33 6.71 -2.19
C ASP A 129 -15.67 7.83 -3.00
N GLY A 130 -15.81 9.08 -2.54
CA GLY A 130 -15.13 10.23 -3.14
C GLY A 130 -13.61 10.12 -3.05
N GLU A 131 -13.07 9.72 -1.90
CA GLU A 131 -11.63 9.53 -1.70
C GLU A 131 -11.09 8.39 -2.57
N ARG A 132 -11.82 7.28 -2.68
CA ARG A 132 -11.47 6.17 -3.58
C ARG A 132 -11.39 6.62 -5.03
N LEU A 133 -12.36 7.40 -5.48
CA LEU A 133 -12.39 7.96 -6.83
C LEU A 133 -11.17 8.86 -7.09
N TRP A 134 -10.87 9.80 -6.19
CA TRP A 134 -9.76 10.73 -6.37
C TRP A 134 -8.38 10.03 -6.31
N ALA A 135 -8.22 9.06 -5.41
CA ALA A 135 -7.01 8.25 -5.35
C ALA A 135 -6.82 7.38 -6.61
N MET A 136 -7.90 6.78 -7.11
CA MET A 136 -7.89 6.05 -8.38
C MET A 136 -7.53 6.96 -9.55
N LEU A 137 -8.15 8.14 -9.66
CA LEU A 137 -7.88 9.11 -10.73
C LEU A 137 -6.43 9.58 -10.72
N ALA A 138 -5.81 9.74 -9.56
CA ALA A 138 -4.40 10.10 -9.46
C ALA A 138 -3.50 9.05 -10.14
N HIS A 139 -3.75 7.75 -9.93
CA HIS A 139 -3.01 6.69 -10.64
C HIS A 139 -3.44 6.56 -12.11
N ALA A 140 -4.73 6.71 -12.43
CA ALA A 140 -5.22 6.64 -13.80
C ALA A 140 -4.61 7.72 -14.70
N SER A 141 -4.19 8.86 -14.13
CA SER A 141 -3.49 9.93 -14.87
C SER A 141 -2.21 9.47 -15.57
N ALA A 142 -1.59 8.36 -15.13
CA ALA A 142 -0.41 7.80 -15.80
C ALA A 142 -0.68 7.40 -17.26
N LEU A 143 -1.91 7.01 -17.58
CA LEU A 143 -2.31 6.75 -18.96
C LEU A 143 -2.20 8.00 -19.84
N LEU A 144 -2.61 9.17 -19.31
CA LEU A 144 -2.48 10.44 -20.00
C LEU A 144 -1.00 10.81 -20.20
N THR A 145 -0.15 10.57 -19.20
CA THR A 145 1.30 10.78 -19.30
C THR A 145 1.91 9.91 -20.39
N VAL A 146 1.53 8.64 -20.49
CA VAL A 146 2.00 7.74 -21.55
C VAL A 146 1.53 8.22 -22.93
N ILE A 147 0.26 8.59 -23.09
CA ILE A 147 -0.27 9.13 -24.36
C ILE A 147 0.50 10.40 -24.75
N ALA A 148 0.76 11.29 -23.80
CA ALA A 148 1.51 12.52 -24.04
C ALA A 148 2.98 12.25 -24.41
N LEU A 149 3.59 11.21 -23.84
CA LEU A 149 4.97 10.80 -24.12
C LEU A 149 5.13 10.32 -25.57
N PHE A 150 4.14 9.60 -26.12
CA PHE A 150 4.13 9.17 -27.52
C PHE A 150 3.64 10.23 -28.51
N SER A 151 3.26 11.41 -28.02
CA SER A 151 2.91 12.57 -28.84
C SER A 151 4.14 13.45 -29.07
N SER A 152 3.98 14.77 -29.16
CA SER A 152 5.08 15.74 -29.28
C SER A 152 5.88 15.94 -27.97
N GLY A 153 5.52 15.26 -26.88
CA GLY A 153 6.13 15.41 -25.56
C GLY A 153 5.68 16.66 -24.79
N VAL A 154 5.10 17.68 -25.45
CA VAL A 154 4.65 18.93 -24.79
C VAL A 154 3.59 18.65 -23.71
N GLY A 155 2.70 17.68 -23.94
CA GLY A 155 1.67 17.30 -22.97
C GLY A 155 2.20 16.58 -21.72
N VAL A 156 3.44 16.10 -21.72
CA VAL A 156 4.00 15.31 -20.62
C VAL A 156 4.06 16.14 -19.35
N LEU A 157 4.48 17.41 -19.46
CA LEU A 157 4.57 18.29 -18.29
C LEU A 157 3.19 18.56 -17.69
N PHE A 158 2.18 18.80 -18.52
CA PHE A 158 0.82 19.05 -18.04
C PHE A 158 0.20 17.81 -17.37
N THR A 159 0.37 16.64 -17.98
CA THR A 159 -0.19 15.38 -17.47
C THR A 159 0.50 14.92 -16.19
N LEU A 160 1.82 15.12 -16.08
CA LEU A 160 2.60 14.83 -14.88
C LEU A 160 2.21 15.70 -13.68
N LEU A 161 1.65 16.89 -13.91
CA LEU A 161 1.15 17.77 -12.86
C LEU A 161 -0.24 17.40 -12.34
N ILE A 162 -0.99 16.51 -13.01
CA ILE A 162 -2.33 16.07 -12.56
C ILE A 162 -2.30 15.46 -11.16
N PRO A 163 -1.50 14.40 -10.87
CA PRO A 163 -1.46 13.82 -9.53
C PRO A 163 -0.89 14.80 -8.49
N LEU A 164 0.03 15.69 -8.90
CA LEU A 164 0.53 16.74 -8.01
C LEU A 164 -0.58 17.74 -7.63
N GLY A 165 -1.41 18.15 -8.59
CA GLY A 165 -2.57 19.00 -8.35
C GLY A 165 -3.56 18.34 -7.38
N ILE A 166 -3.86 17.05 -7.58
CA ILE A 166 -4.72 16.28 -6.67
C ILE A 166 -4.10 16.26 -5.26
N TYR A 167 -2.80 15.98 -5.14
CA TYR A 167 -2.09 16.02 -3.86
C TYR A 167 -2.25 17.39 -3.17
N LEU A 168 -1.99 18.49 -3.86
CA LEU A 168 -2.08 19.83 -3.27
C LEU A 168 -3.49 20.19 -2.77
N VAL A 169 -4.53 19.75 -3.48
CA VAL A 169 -5.94 19.95 -3.09
C VAL A 169 -6.31 19.08 -1.89
N TYR A 170 -5.86 17.83 -1.86
CA TYR A 170 -6.27 16.85 -0.86
C TYR A 170 -5.33 16.67 0.34
N ARG A 171 -4.12 17.26 0.33
CA ARG A 171 -3.10 17.11 1.40
C ARG A 171 -3.56 17.47 2.81
N ARG A 172 -4.64 18.26 2.95
CA ARG A 172 -5.25 18.62 4.25
C ARG A 172 -6.66 18.06 4.45
N ARG A 173 -7.20 17.35 3.44
CA ARG A 173 -8.58 16.86 3.43
C ARG A 173 -8.64 15.35 3.62
N SER A 174 -7.70 14.62 3.01
CA SER A 174 -7.66 13.16 3.03
C SER A 174 -6.22 12.67 2.99
N GLU A 175 -5.79 11.99 4.06
CA GLU A 175 -4.47 11.33 4.08
C GLU A 175 -4.38 10.23 3.01
N PHE A 176 -5.49 9.50 2.77
CA PHE A 176 -5.59 8.45 1.76
C PHE A 176 -5.34 8.99 0.35
N VAL A 177 -6.08 10.01 -0.07
CA VAL A 177 -5.91 10.63 -1.40
C VAL A 177 -4.53 11.27 -1.52
N ALA A 178 -4.06 11.96 -0.48
CA ALA A 178 -2.77 12.63 -0.51
C ALA A 178 -1.60 11.64 -0.71
N HIS A 179 -1.62 10.51 -0.01
CA HIS A 179 -0.62 9.46 -0.16
C HIS A 179 -0.61 8.88 -1.57
N HIS A 180 -1.77 8.45 -2.07
CA HIS A 180 -1.89 7.89 -3.42
C HIS A 180 -1.49 8.88 -4.51
N ALA A 181 -1.86 10.16 -4.37
CA ALA A 181 -1.54 11.19 -5.33
C ALA A 181 -0.03 11.52 -5.36
N LEU A 182 0.62 11.66 -4.20
CA LEU A 182 2.06 11.91 -4.13
C LEU A 182 2.86 10.71 -4.65
N GLN A 183 2.39 9.50 -4.37
CA GLN A 183 2.98 8.27 -4.87
C GLN A 183 2.84 8.12 -6.40
N ALA A 184 1.67 8.43 -6.97
CA ALA A 184 1.46 8.46 -8.42
C ALA A 184 2.37 9.49 -9.10
N PHE A 185 2.45 10.71 -8.55
CA PHE A 185 3.32 11.77 -9.04
C PHE A 185 4.80 11.37 -9.04
N THR A 186 5.26 10.74 -7.95
CA THR A 186 6.65 10.33 -7.81
C THR A 186 7.02 9.25 -8.83
N MET A 187 6.17 8.23 -9.01
CA MET A 187 6.40 7.22 -10.03
C MET A 187 6.42 7.80 -11.45
N GLN A 188 5.45 8.65 -11.79
CA GLN A 188 5.43 9.31 -13.10
C GLN A 188 6.70 10.13 -13.32
N THR A 189 7.13 10.91 -12.32
CA THR A 189 8.33 11.73 -12.40
C THR A 189 9.59 10.90 -12.59
N VAL A 190 9.80 9.86 -11.76
CA VAL A 190 10.98 8.99 -11.86
C VAL A 190 11.03 8.26 -13.19
N CYS A 191 9.90 7.68 -13.64
CA CYS A 191 9.85 6.98 -14.92
C CYS A 191 10.05 7.93 -16.11
N THR A 192 9.39 9.10 -16.13
CA THR A 192 9.53 10.09 -17.21
C THR A 192 10.95 10.65 -17.27
N ILE A 193 11.54 11.04 -16.14
CA ILE A 193 12.94 11.50 -16.09
C ILE A 193 13.88 10.37 -16.51
N GLY A 194 13.63 9.14 -16.06
CA GLY A 194 14.41 7.97 -16.44
C GLY A 194 14.42 7.75 -17.96
N VAL A 195 13.25 7.77 -18.60
CA VAL A 195 13.13 7.68 -20.06
C VAL A 195 13.85 8.84 -20.75
N PHE A 196 13.67 10.07 -20.27
CA PHE A 196 14.33 11.25 -20.85
C PHE A 196 15.86 11.16 -20.76
N VAL A 197 16.40 10.77 -19.60
CA VAL A 197 17.84 10.59 -19.38
C VAL A 197 18.39 9.50 -20.29
N ILE A 198 17.71 8.34 -20.37
CA ILE A 198 18.10 7.24 -21.26
C ILE A 198 18.07 7.70 -22.72
N ALA A 199 17.04 8.44 -23.14
CA ALA A 199 16.93 8.93 -24.52
C ALA A 199 18.06 9.92 -24.86
N VAL A 200 18.37 10.87 -23.98
CA VAL A 200 19.44 11.85 -24.20
C VAL A 200 20.80 11.16 -24.21
N ILE A 201 21.14 10.37 -23.19
CA ILE A 201 22.43 9.68 -23.11
C ILE A 201 22.58 8.67 -24.25
N GLY A 202 21.53 7.90 -24.53
CA GLY A 202 21.51 6.93 -25.62
C GLY A 202 21.69 7.58 -26.99
N THR A 203 21.06 8.73 -27.22
CA THR A 203 21.23 9.49 -28.47
C THR A 203 22.65 10.07 -28.59
N LEU A 204 23.19 10.66 -27.51
CA LEU A 204 24.56 11.19 -27.51
C LEU A 204 25.59 10.07 -27.74
N ALA A 205 25.41 8.93 -27.08
CA ALA A 205 26.26 7.75 -27.26
C ALA A 205 26.16 7.18 -28.69
N LEU A 206 24.96 7.15 -29.28
CA LEU A 206 24.74 6.76 -30.67
C LEU A 206 25.48 7.69 -31.63
N VAL A 207 25.32 9.01 -31.48
CA VAL A 207 25.99 10.01 -32.33
C VAL A 207 27.51 9.88 -32.20
N ALA A 208 28.03 9.80 -30.97
CA ALA A 208 29.46 9.61 -30.73
C ALA A 208 29.97 8.29 -31.34
N GLY A 209 29.23 7.19 -31.16
CA GLY A 209 29.55 5.89 -31.73
C GLY A 209 29.60 5.91 -33.26
N ILE A 210 28.65 6.59 -33.92
CA ILE A 210 28.64 6.78 -35.38
C ILE A 210 29.87 7.59 -35.83
N LEU A 211 30.18 8.70 -35.15
CA LEU A 211 31.34 9.53 -35.50
C LEU A 211 32.66 8.79 -35.36
N VAL A 212 32.84 8.05 -34.26
CA VAL A 212 34.01 7.20 -34.03
C VAL A 212 34.07 6.11 -35.11
N ALA A 213 32.98 5.40 -35.37
CA ALA A 213 32.95 4.36 -36.40
C ALA A 213 33.28 4.92 -37.80
N ALA A 214 32.79 6.11 -38.15
CA ALA A 214 33.10 6.79 -39.41
C ALA A 214 34.61 7.09 -39.53
N ILE A 215 35.24 7.64 -38.49
CA ILE A 215 36.68 7.91 -38.47
C ILE A 215 37.50 6.62 -38.60
N PHE A 216 37.18 5.59 -37.81
CA PHE A 216 37.93 4.33 -37.81
C PHE A 216 37.67 3.44 -39.02
N SER A 217 36.56 3.65 -39.75
CA SER A 217 36.28 2.95 -41.00
C SER A 217 37.37 3.19 -42.06
N ILE A 218 38.05 4.34 -42.00
CA ILE A 218 39.18 4.68 -42.89
C ILE A 218 40.35 3.70 -42.72
N ILE A 219 40.52 3.11 -41.52
CA ILE A 219 41.66 2.24 -41.16
C ILE A 219 41.22 0.76 -41.09
N LEU A 220 39.99 0.41 -41.48
CA LEU A 220 39.38 -0.94 -41.35
C LEU A 220 39.29 -1.52 -39.91
N ILE A 221 39.81 -0.83 -38.89
CA ILE A 221 39.74 -1.21 -37.47
C ILE A 221 38.36 -0.88 -36.86
N GLY A 222 37.53 -0.07 -37.52
CA GLY A 222 36.22 0.37 -37.01
C GLY A 222 35.12 -0.69 -36.98
N ILE A 223 35.27 -1.81 -37.71
CA ILE A 223 34.19 -2.78 -37.92
C ILE A 223 33.73 -3.47 -36.61
N PRO A 224 34.63 -3.98 -35.73
CA PRO A 224 34.20 -4.61 -34.47
C PRO A 224 33.47 -3.65 -33.54
N PHE A 225 33.90 -2.38 -33.47
CA PHE A 225 33.22 -1.35 -32.66
C PHE A 225 31.81 -1.08 -33.18
N LEU A 226 31.64 -1.00 -34.51
CA LEU A 226 30.33 -0.80 -35.13
C LEU A 226 29.37 -1.95 -34.74
N VAL A 227 29.84 -3.19 -34.74
CA VAL A 227 29.02 -4.36 -34.31
C VAL A 227 28.61 -4.25 -32.85
N VAL A 228 29.52 -3.87 -31.94
CA VAL A 228 29.19 -3.72 -30.51
C VAL A 228 28.16 -2.60 -30.30
N PHE A 229 28.36 -1.43 -30.89
CA PHE A 229 27.41 -0.32 -30.80
C PHE A 229 26.05 -0.68 -31.43
N ALA A 230 26.06 -1.40 -32.56
CA ALA A 230 24.84 -1.87 -33.21
C ALA A 230 24.03 -2.84 -32.35
N LEU A 231 24.65 -3.58 -31.41
CA LEU A 231 23.96 -4.46 -30.48
C LEU A 231 23.49 -3.75 -29.20
N LEU A 232 24.33 -2.86 -28.63
CA LEU A 232 24.01 -2.19 -27.37
C LEU A 232 22.90 -1.14 -27.51
N ILE A 233 22.89 -0.40 -28.61
CA ILE A 233 21.96 0.72 -28.80
C ILE A 233 20.50 0.24 -28.84
N PRO A 234 20.13 -0.80 -29.62
CA PRO A 234 18.78 -1.36 -29.59
C PRO A 234 18.36 -1.79 -28.19
N VAL A 235 19.25 -2.39 -27.39
CA VAL A 235 18.93 -2.81 -26.02
C VAL A 235 18.54 -1.61 -25.16
N VAL A 236 19.31 -0.52 -25.22
CA VAL A 236 19.00 0.72 -24.49
C VAL A 236 17.64 1.30 -24.90
N TRP A 237 17.34 1.34 -26.20
CA TRP A 237 16.05 1.84 -26.70
C TRP A 237 14.88 0.92 -26.35
N ILE A 238 15.09 -0.41 -26.34
CA ILE A 238 14.08 -1.37 -25.88
C ILE A 238 13.77 -1.11 -24.40
N LEU A 239 14.79 -0.93 -23.55
CA LEU A 239 14.57 -0.62 -22.13
C LEU A 239 13.83 0.71 -21.93
N ALA A 240 14.20 1.74 -22.70
CA ALA A 240 13.48 3.02 -22.69
C ALA A 240 12.01 2.86 -23.12
N ALA A 241 11.76 2.07 -24.16
CA ALA A 241 10.43 1.81 -24.68
C ALA A 241 9.58 0.96 -23.72
N LEU A 242 10.17 0.02 -22.98
CA LEU A 242 9.47 -0.81 -22.00
C LEU A 242 9.08 -0.05 -20.71
N THR A 243 9.88 0.94 -20.32
CA THR A 243 9.65 1.73 -19.10
C THR A 243 8.23 2.32 -18.97
N PRO A 244 7.64 3.00 -19.98
CA PRO A 244 6.28 3.53 -19.86
C PRO A 244 5.22 2.42 -19.70
N PHE A 245 5.43 1.22 -20.26
CA PHE A 245 4.52 0.10 -20.07
C PHE A 245 4.59 -0.46 -18.66
N VAL A 246 5.79 -0.59 -18.10
CA VAL A 246 5.99 -1.00 -16.71
C VAL A 246 5.30 0.00 -15.78
N MET A 247 5.52 1.29 -15.96
CA MET A 247 4.83 2.35 -15.22
C MET A 247 3.31 2.21 -15.33
N LEU A 248 2.77 1.98 -16.52
CA LEU A 248 1.33 1.85 -16.75
C LEU A 248 0.74 0.63 -16.04
N ILE A 249 1.39 -0.53 -16.09
CA ILE A 249 0.96 -1.74 -15.39
C ILE A 249 0.87 -1.49 -13.88
N TYR A 250 1.94 -0.94 -13.31
CA TYR A 250 1.99 -0.60 -11.88
C TYR A 250 0.90 0.42 -11.50
N SER A 251 0.68 1.44 -12.34
CA SER A 251 -0.36 2.45 -12.12
C SER A 251 -1.78 1.89 -12.19
N MET A 252 -2.04 0.94 -13.10
CA MET A 252 -3.36 0.29 -13.18
C MET A 252 -3.64 -0.62 -11.98
N ILE A 253 -2.62 -1.36 -11.50
CA ILE A 253 -2.75 -2.15 -10.27
C ILE A 253 -3.05 -1.23 -9.07
N ALA A 254 -2.33 -0.11 -8.97
CA ALA A 254 -2.53 0.88 -7.92
C ALA A 254 -3.90 1.56 -7.99
N ALA A 255 -4.37 1.91 -9.20
CA ALA A 255 -5.69 2.48 -9.41
C ALA A 255 -6.81 1.52 -8.97
N ASN A 256 -6.73 0.25 -9.38
CA ASN A 256 -7.69 -0.78 -8.98
C ASN A 256 -7.69 -1.03 -7.47
N ALA A 257 -6.52 -1.01 -6.84
CA ALA A 257 -6.42 -1.12 -5.39
C ALA A 257 -7.00 0.09 -4.66
N ALA A 258 -6.72 1.31 -5.14
CA ALA A 258 -7.26 2.55 -4.59
C ALA A 258 -8.80 2.62 -4.72
N TRP A 259 -9.35 2.16 -5.84
CA TRP A 259 -10.79 2.03 -6.03
C TRP A 259 -11.43 1.09 -5.00
N GLY A 260 -10.74 0.01 -4.63
CA GLY A 260 -11.15 -0.90 -3.56
C GLY A 260 -10.93 -0.35 -2.15
N GLY A 261 -10.50 0.90 -1.99
CA GLY A 261 -10.15 1.51 -0.69
C GLY A 261 -8.88 0.96 -0.06
N ARG A 262 -8.04 0.22 -0.82
CA ARG A 262 -6.81 -0.37 -0.31
C ARG A 262 -5.62 0.57 -0.51
N ASN A 263 -4.82 0.74 0.54
CA ASN A 263 -3.55 1.46 0.48
C ASN A 263 -2.49 0.67 -0.31
N TYR A 264 -2.40 0.90 -1.60
CA TYR A 264 -1.41 0.27 -2.46
C TYR A 264 -0.06 0.98 -2.39
N ARG A 265 1.01 0.25 -2.09
CA ARG A 265 2.36 0.80 -1.89
C ARG A 265 3.32 0.30 -2.96
N TYR A 266 3.88 1.22 -3.75
CA TYR A 266 4.96 0.89 -4.68
C TYR A 266 6.22 0.52 -3.89
N PRO A 267 6.92 -0.56 -4.27
CA PRO A 267 8.21 -0.88 -3.69
C PRO A 267 9.15 0.33 -3.76
N TYR A 268 9.84 0.64 -2.65
CA TYR A 268 10.80 1.74 -2.49
C TYR A 268 10.22 3.18 -2.57
N VAL A 269 9.22 3.44 -3.41
CA VAL A 269 8.62 4.78 -3.55
C VAL A 269 7.69 5.10 -2.39
N ALA A 270 6.90 4.14 -1.92
CA ALA A 270 5.96 4.38 -0.83
C ALA A 270 6.69 4.82 0.46
N ASP A 271 7.79 4.16 0.81
CA ASP A 271 8.57 4.51 2.01
C ASP A 271 9.17 5.93 1.91
N TRP A 272 9.61 6.35 0.73
CA TRP A 272 10.10 7.72 0.52
C TRP A 272 8.97 8.75 0.63
N VAL A 273 7.81 8.48 0.01
CA VAL A 273 6.62 9.35 0.08
C VAL A 273 6.17 9.53 1.53
N ASP A 274 6.17 8.45 2.28
CA ASP A 274 5.83 8.40 3.69
C ASP A 274 6.73 9.31 4.54
N ASP A 275 8.05 9.25 4.32
CA ASP A 275 9.02 10.12 4.99
C ASP A 275 8.75 11.62 4.68
N GLN A 276 8.29 11.95 3.46
CA GLN A 276 7.90 13.32 3.09
C GLN A 276 6.63 13.79 3.80
N LEU A 277 5.61 12.92 3.87
CA LEU A 277 4.33 13.27 4.52
C LEU A 277 4.47 13.41 6.04
N LEU A 278 5.40 12.68 6.65
CA LEU A 278 5.68 12.72 8.09
C LEU A 278 6.60 13.88 8.52
N GLY A 279 7.02 14.74 7.58
CA GLY A 279 7.92 15.85 7.87
C GLY A 279 9.34 15.42 8.27
N GLY A 280 9.82 14.28 7.74
CA GLY A 280 11.19 13.82 7.94
C GLY A 280 11.53 13.38 9.36
N ARG A 281 10.54 13.07 10.20
CA ARG A 281 10.81 12.53 11.55
C ARG A 281 11.58 11.21 11.41
N PRO A 282 12.74 11.06 12.06
CA PRO A 282 13.54 9.84 11.97
C PRO A 282 12.72 8.62 12.32
N ARG A 283 12.97 7.52 11.59
CA ARG A 283 12.47 6.19 11.95
C ARG A 283 12.81 5.97 13.41
N ALA A 284 11.81 5.85 14.29
CA ALA A 284 12.05 5.33 15.62
C ALA A 284 12.63 3.93 15.42
N THR A 285 13.95 3.82 15.57
CA THR A 285 14.64 2.55 15.67
C THR A 285 14.18 1.99 17.00
N VAL A 286 13.16 1.14 16.94
CA VAL A 286 12.80 0.28 18.06
C VAL A 286 14.01 -0.64 18.23
N ALA A 287 14.80 -0.33 19.26
CA ALA A 287 15.97 -1.10 19.68
C ALA A 287 15.50 -2.34 20.46
#